data_AF-A0A8H3M8K2-F1
#
_entry.id   AF-A0A8H3M8K2-F1
#
_cell.length_a   1.000
_cell.length_b   1.000
_cell.length_c   1.000
_cell.angle_alpha   90.00
_cell.angle_beta   90.00
_cell.angle_gamma   90.00
#
_symmetry.space_group_name_H-M   'P 1'
#
loop_
_entity.id
_entity.type
_entity.pdbx_description
1 polymer ?
#
loop_
_entity_poly.entity_id
_entity_poly.type
_entity_poly.pdbx_seq_one_letter_code
_entity_poly.pdbx_strand_id
1 'polypeptide(L)'
;MRRIFLFDSVTPSLWDDFSAHIDTLCNIFPATFASWHINRMCEYLHSTIIAGANAILPARTVGNDHTPKLPKDLETLLQHYRFLNHVLHSIRLLRKHPHTFSSSHDRKWSIYLVRLNHIYCLYKSIFSPIPVLPITLSFCRTDNFQQIFATLSHTSKLLRGLHLLKEKEFQDFSIKSHIESRDHNFDTDISSFINSALSRSRRRIILDRIFIDHPTAPQLLTDPKNISDAVVDHFQNTITIKSTPPAHILALPDRWRSEYSPMDSVSPNIYSSLLSHPSLEEWLATVASMPNGKALGLSMITYEMLKHLGLTTNSLLLTLI
;
A
#
# COMPACT_ATOMS: atom_id res chain seq x y z
N MET A 1 -0.36 5.93 -5.44
CA MET A 1 -0.74 7.19 -4.78
C MET A 1 -2.23 7.16 -4.53
N ARG A 2 -2.69 7.41 -3.30
CA ARG A 2 -4.12 7.42 -2.94
C ARG A 2 -4.57 8.87 -2.71
N ARG A 3 -5.65 9.31 -3.37
CA ARG A 3 -6.27 10.62 -3.14
C ARG A 3 -7.20 10.54 -1.93
N ILE A 4 -7.15 11.54 -1.05
CA ILE A 4 -7.92 11.63 0.19
C ILE A 4 -8.60 13.00 0.21
N PHE A 5 -9.94 13.02 0.25
CA PHE A 5 -10.73 14.26 0.39
C PHE A 5 -10.64 14.80 1.81
N LEU A 6 -10.64 16.13 1.94
CA LEU A 6 -10.44 16.85 3.20
C LEU A 6 -11.76 17.49 3.65
N PHE A 7 -12.73 16.66 4.04
CA PHE A 7 -14.09 17.12 4.37
C PHE A 7 -14.15 18.12 5.54
N ASP A 8 -13.25 18.01 6.52
CA ASP A 8 -13.16 18.95 7.65
C ASP A 8 -12.86 20.40 7.23
N SER A 9 -12.33 20.58 6.02
CA SER A 9 -11.99 21.90 5.45
C SER A 9 -13.05 22.44 4.48
N VAL A 10 -14.15 21.71 4.25
CA VAL A 10 -15.19 22.09 3.29
C VAL A 10 -16.19 23.04 3.95
N THR A 11 -16.35 24.24 3.39
CA THR A 11 -17.34 25.21 3.84
C THR A 11 -18.74 24.88 3.32
N PRO A 12 -19.83 25.35 3.97
CA PRO A 12 -21.19 25.17 3.46
C PRO A 12 -21.37 25.64 2.01
N SER A 13 -20.79 26.79 1.65
CA SER A 13 -20.83 27.30 0.28
C SER A 13 -20.20 26.35 -0.74
N LEU A 14 -19.12 25.66 -0.36
CA LEU A 14 -18.44 24.71 -1.25
C LEU A 14 -19.26 23.42 -1.41
N TRP A 15 -20.06 23.06 -0.40
CA TRP A 15 -21.05 21.99 -0.53
C TRP A 15 -22.21 22.37 -1.44
N ASP A 16 -22.66 23.63 -1.38
CA ASP A 16 -23.68 24.14 -2.30
C ASP A 16 -23.15 24.14 -3.75
N ASP A 17 -21.91 24.58 -3.96
CA ASP A 17 -21.22 24.53 -5.26
C ASP A 17 -21.10 23.09 -5.78
N PHE A 18 -20.74 22.14 -4.90
CA PHE A 18 -20.66 20.72 -5.23
C PHE A 18 -22.01 20.14 -5.64
N SER A 19 -23.06 20.45 -4.87
CA SER A 19 -24.44 20.02 -5.13
C SER A 19 -24.94 20.53 -6.48
N ALA A 20 -24.79 21.83 -6.73
CA ALA A 20 -25.16 22.45 -8.00
C ALA A 20 -24.36 21.87 -9.17
N HIS A 21 -23.05 21.69 -9.00
CA HIS A 21 -22.20 21.13 -10.05
C HIS A 21 -22.60 19.70 -10.42
N ILE A 22 -22.86 18.83 -9.44
CA ILE A 22 -23.30 17.46 -9.73
C ILE A 22 -24.66 17.44 -10.42
N ASP A 23 -25.64 18.22 -9.98
CA ASP A 23 -26.95 18.25 -10.64
C ASP A 23 -26.84 18.74 -12.09
N THR A 24 -25.93 19.67 -12.39
CA THR A 24 -25.65 20.07 -13.79
C THR A 24 -24.94 18.99 -14.61
N LEU A 25 -24.14 18.11 -13.99
CA LEU A 25 -23.54 16.97 -14.66
C LEU A 25 -24.59 15.86 -14.91
N CYS A 26 -25.57 15.73 -14.01
CA CYS A 26 -26.67 14.76 -14.05
C CYS A 26 -27.82 15.20 -14.98
N ASN A 27 -27.56 15.53 -16.24
CA ASN A 27 -28.58 16.03 -17.19
C ASN A 27 -29.44 14.93 -17.87
N ILE A 28 -29.63 13.78 -17.22
CA ILE A 28 -30.40 12.69 -17.82
C ILE A 28 -31.87 12.72 -17.40
N PHE A 29 -32.76 12.48 -18.36
CA PHE A 29 -34.19 12.40 -18.08
C PHE A 29 -34.51 11.14 -17.24
N PRO A 30 -35.29 11.24 -16.14
CA PRO A 30 -35.53 10.11 -15.23
C PRO A 30 -36.11 8.85 -15.91
N ALA A 31 -37.02 8.99 -16.87
CA ALA A 31 -37.58 7.83 -17.57
C ALA A 31 -36.54 7.12 -18.45
N THR A 32 -35.62 7.87 -19.07
CA THR A 32 -34.50 7.30 -19.83
C THR A 32 -33.55 6.57 -18.89
N PHE A 33 -33.26 7.16 -17.73
CA PHE A 33 -32.41 6.54 -16.72
C PHE A 33 -33.01 5.24 -16.16
N ALA A 34 -34.31 5.23 -15.84
CA ALA A 34 -35.03 4.05 -15.36
C ALA A 34 -35.08 2.90 -16.39
N SER A 35 -34.93 3.20 -17.69
CA SER A 35 -34.89 2.18 -18.74
C SER A 35 -33.54 1.46 -18.87
N TRP A 36 -32.50 1.94 -18.18
CA TRP A 36 -31.15 1.39 -18.28
C TRP A 36 -30.98 0.13 -17.45
N HIS A 37 -30.00 -0.70 -17.85
CA HIS A 37 -29.54 -1.80 -17.02
C HIS A 37 -28.91 -1.27 -15.73
N ILE A 38 -29.17 -1.92 -14.58
CA ILE A 38 -28.72 -1.48 -13.25
C ILE A 38 -27.22 -1.16 -13.17
N ASN A 39 -26.37 -2.00 -13.78
CA ASN A 39 -24.92 -1.74 -13.82
C ASN A 39 -24.58 -0.41 -14.50
N ARG A 40 -25.29 -0.07 -15.60
CA ARG A 40 -25.08 1.18 -16.32
C ARG A 40 -25.56 2.38 -15.50
N MET A 41 -26.67 2.24 -14.78
CA MET A 41 -27.17 3.27 -13.86
C MET A 41 -26.15 3.53 -12.74
N CYS A 42 -25.62 2.47 -12.13
CA CYS A 42 -24.60 2.53 -11.09
C CYS A 42 -23.29 3.17 -11.59
N GLU A 43 -22.76 2.74 -12.74
CA GLU A 43 -21.55 3.31 -13.34
C GLU A 43 -21.72 4.80 -13.69
N TYR A 44 -22.88 5.17 -14.24
CA TYR A 44 -23.19 6.56 -14.55
C TYR A 44 -23.19 7.44 -13.30
N LEU A 45 -23.97 7.08 -12.27
CA LEU A 45 -24.00 7.87 -11.03
C LEU A 45 -22.63 7.87 -10.35
N HIS A 46 -21.92 6.74 -10.33
CA HIS A 46 -20.59 6.64 -9.74
C HIS A 46 -19.60 7.59 -10.41
N SER A 47 -19.49 7.52 -11.73
CA SER A 47 -18.56 8.35 -12.49
C SER A 47 -18.87 9.84 -12.33
N THR A 48 -20.15 10.22 -12.33
CA THR A 48 -20.58 11.61 -12.17
C THR A 48 -20.27 12.15 -10.77
N ILE A 49 -20.56 11.39 -9.71
CA ILE A 49 -20.28 11.80 -8.33
C ILE A 49 -18.77 11.96 -8.11
N ILE A 50 -17.97 11.01 -8.58
CA ILE A 50 -16.51 11.07 -8.45
C ILE A 50 -15.91 12.21 -9.29
N ALA A 51 -16.42 12.45 -10.50
CA ALA A 51 -15.99 13.58 -11.32
C ALA A 51 -16.28 14.92 -10.63
N GLY A 52 -17.50 15.11 -10.12
CA GLY A 52 -17.87 16.32 -9.39
C GLY A 52 -17.07 16.52 -8.11
N ALA A 53 -16.85 15.44 -7.34
CA ALA A 53 -16.03 15.49 -6.14
C ALA A 53 -14.59 15.90 -6.45
N ASN A 54 -14.00 15.36 -7.53
CA ASN A 54 -12.63 15.70 -7.92
C ASN A 54 -12.49 17.14 -8.42
N ALA A 55 -13.55 17.72 -9.00
CA ALA A 55 -13.56 19.08 -9.51
C ALA A 55 -13.70 20.14 -8.40
N ILE A 56 -14.59 19.89 -7.43
CA ILE A 56 -14.97 20.88 -6.43
C ILE A 56 -14.30 20.65 -5.06
N LEU A 57 -14.20 19.40 -4.61
CA LEU A 57 -13.81 19.12 -3.23
C LEU A 57 -12.28 19.10 -3.02
N PRO A 58 -11.78 19.69 -1.92
CA PRO A 58 -10.36 19.71 -1.61
C PRO A 58 -9.88 18.29 -1.29
N ALA A 59 -8.72 17.93 -1.82
CA ALA A 59 -8.12 16.62 -1.61
C ALA A 59 -6.59 16.68 -1.62
N ARG A 60 -5.94 15.74 -0.94
CA ARG A 60 -4.49 15.53 -0.97
C ARG A 60 -4.14 14.15 -1.48
N THR A 61 -2.96 14.01 -2.07
CA THR A 61 -2.44 12.73 -2.56
C THR A 61 -1.40 12.19 -1.59
N VAL A 62 -1.53 10.93 -1.18
CA VAL A 62 -0.58 10.25 -0.29
C VAL A 62 0.18 9.16 -1.06
N GLY A 63 1.51 9.23 -0.98
CA GLY A 63 2.45 8.21 -1.48
C GLY A 63 2.76 7.15 -0.42
N ASN A 64 3.13 5.94 -0.85
CA ASN A 64 3.62 4.89 0.05
C ASN A 64 5.14 5.04 0.18
N ASP A 65 5.60 5.87 1.12
CA ASP A 65 7.03 6.04 1.41
C ASP A 65 7.40 5.22 2.64
N HIS A 66 7.63 3.92 2.46
CA HIS A 66 8.14 3.05 3.52
C HIS A 66 9.49 2.45 3.12
N THR A 67 10.52 3.29 3.06
CA THR A 67 11.91 2.86 3.18
C THR A 67 12.35 3.09 4.62
N PRO A 68 12.85 2.09 5.35
CA PRO A 68 13.41 2.31 6.68
C PRO A 68 14.52 3.35 6.58
N LYS A 69 14.40 4.42 7.37
CA LYS A 69 15.29 5.59 7.31
C LYS A 69 16.63 5.22 7.95
N LEU A 70 17.58 4.79 7.14
CA LEU A 70 18.98 4.73 7.55
C LEU A 70 19.46 6.17 7.87
N PRO A 71 20.27 6.39 8.91
CA PRO A 71 20.88 7.69 9.13
C PRO A 71 21.69 8.13 7.91
N LYS A 72 21.61 9.42 7.55
CA LYS A 72 22.31 9.97 6.38
C LYS A 72 23.81 9.70 6.42
N ASP A 73 24.43 9.73 7.60
CA ASP A 73 25.87 9.48 7.77
C ASP A 73 26.27 8.02 7.48
N LEU A 74 25.39 7.07 7.78
CA LEU A 74 25.63 5.66 7.49
C LEU A 74 25.40 5.37 5.99
N GLU A 75 24.42 6.05 5.38
CA GLU A 75 24.20 5.99 3.94
C GLU A 75 25.39 6.58 3.15
N THR A 76 25.91 7.74 3.55
CA THR A 76 27.09 8.34 2.91
C THR A 76 28.31 7.43 3.06
N LEU A 77 28.52 6.84 4.24
CA LEU A 77 29.58 5.85 4.47
C LEU A 77 29.44 4.64 3.53
N LEU A 78 28.23 4.09 3.36
CA LEU A 78 27.98 3.00 2.42
C LEU A 78 28.28 3.40 0.97
N GLN A 79 27.92 4.63 0.57
CA GLN A 79 28.23 5.16 -0.75
C GLN A 79 29.75 5.29 -0.97
N HIS A 80 30.49 5.77 0.03
CA HIS A 80 31.96 5.84 -0.02
C HIS A 80 32.58 4.45 -0.16
N TYR A 81 32.08 3.47 0.58
CA TYR A 81 32.49 2.07 0.48
C TYR A 81 32.24 1.46 -0.90
N ARG A 82 31.04 1.66 -1.46
CA ARG A 82 30.69 1.20 -2.82
C ARG A 82 31.59 1.83 -3.88
N PHE A 83 31.85 3.14 -3.77
CA PHE A 83 32.78 3.84 -4.66
C PHE A 83 34.19 3.25 -4.58
N LEU A 84 34.71 3.01 -3.37
CA LEU A 84 36.04 2.44 -3.20
C LEU A 84 36.15 1.03 -3.80
N ASN A 85 35.12 0.20 -3.65
CA ASN A 85 35.07 -1.12 -4.30
C ASN A 85 35.04 -1.03 -5.83
N HIS A 86 34.35 -0.04 -6.39
CA HIS A 86 34.35 0.21 -7.83
C HIS A 86 35.77 0.58 -8.33
N VAL A 87 36.48 1.44 -7.61
CA VAL A 87 37.88 1.79 -7.94
C VAL A 87 38.78 0.56 -7.80
N LEU A 88 38.65 -0.19 -6.69
CA LEU A 88 39.43 -1.42 -6.46
C LEU A 88 39.21 -2.45 -7.57
N HIS A 89 37.99 -2.58 -8.07
CA HIS A 89 37.67 -3.45 -9.19
C HIS A 89 38.36 -3.00 -10.49
N SER A 90 38.33 -1.70 -10.78
CA SER A 90 39.04 -1.13 -11.94
C SER A 90 40.54 -1.42 -11.89
N ILE A 91 41.18 -1.25 -10.73
CA ILE A 91 42.60 -1.56 -10.52
C ILE A 91 42.86 -3.07 -10.61
N ARG A 92 41.95 -3.91 -10.10
CA ARG A 92 42.04 -5.38 -10.24
C ARG A 92 42.06 -5.82 -11.70
N LEU A 93 41.23 -5.19 -12.54
CA LEU A 93 41.21 -5.46 -13.98
C LEU A 93 42.54 -5.07 -14.64
N LEU A 94 43.07 -3.88 -14.34
CA LEU A 94 44.37 -3.44 -14.84
C LEU A 94 45.52 -4.34 -14.38
N ARG A 95 45.47 -4.86 -13.16
CA ARG A 95 46.44 -5.84 -12.68
C ARG A 95 46.35 -7.17 -13.43
N LYS A 96 45.15 -7.64 -13.75
CA LYS A 96 44.93 -8.90 -14.48
C LYS A 96 45.31 -8.78 -15.96
N HIS A 97 45.08 -7.62 -16.56
CA HIS A 97 45.37 -7.35 -17.96
C HIS A 97 46.15 -6.03 -18.13
N PRO A 98 47.45 -5.96 -17.75
CA PRO A 98 48.20 -4.70 -17.76
C PRO A 98 48.35 -4.06 -19.13
N HIS A 99 48.27 -4.84 -20.20
CA HIS A 99 48.35 -4.38 -21.59
C HIS A 99 47.13 -3.55 -22.03
N THR A 100 45.99 -3.62 -21.32
CA THR A 100 44.80 -2.81 -21.65
C THR A 100 44.90 -1.38 -21.14
N PHE A 101 45.98 -1.05 -20.42
CA PHE A 101 46.21 0.29 -19.91
C PHE A 101 46.29 1.31 -21.07
N SER A 102 45.65 2.46 -20.86
CA SER A 102 45.63 3.57 -21.82
C SER A 102 45.50 4.89 -21.07
N SER A 103 45.79 6.01 -21.75
CA SER A 103 45.67 7.36 -21.18
C SER A 103 44.27 7.69 -20.62
N SER A 104 43.22 7.01 -21.11
CA SER A 104 41.86 7.13 -20.55
C SER A 104 41.76 6.67 -19.10
N HIS A 105 42.59 5.71 -18.67
CA HIS A 105 42.64 5.22 -17.30
C HIS A 105 43.26 6.26 -16.37
N ASP A 106 44.30 6.97 -16.81
CA ASP A 106 44.88 8.10 -16.05
C ASP A 106 43.86 9.24 -15.90
N ARG A 107 43.08 9.54 -16.94
CA ARG A 107 42.00 10.55 -16.86
C ARG A 107 40.89 10.15 -15.89
N LYS A 108 40.51 8.87 -15.84
CA LYS A 108 39.53 8.38 -14.85
C LYS A 108 40.12 8.38 -13.44
N TRP A 109 41.40 8.04 -13.32
CA TRP A 109 42.10 8.03 -12.05
C TRP A 109 42.19 9.40 -11.40
N SER A 110 42.48 10.46 -12.16
CA SER A 110 42.54 11.81 -11.59
C SER A 110 41.21 12.22 -10.94
N ILE A 111 40.08 11.83 -11.54
CA ILE A 111 38.74 12.02 -10.95
C ILE A 111 38.57 11.17 -9.69
N TYR A 112 38.99 9.89 -9.73
CA TYR A 112 38.91 9.02 -8.55
C TYR A 112 39.79 9.51 -7.40
N LEU A 113 40.98 10.01 -7.70
CA LEU A 113 41.96 10.51 -6.75
C LEU A 113 41.39 11.65 -5.90
N VAL A 114 40.70 12.62 -6.51
CA VAL A 114 40.03 13.71 -5.77
C VAL A 114 39.05 13.15 -4.75
N ARG A 115 38.19 12.21 -5.17
CA ARG A 115 37.19 11.61 -4.28
C ARG A 115 37.81 10.70 -3.22
N LEU A 116 38.87 9.97 -3.53
CA LEU A 116 39.62 9.15 -2.59
C LEU A 116 40.30 10.01 -1.52
N ASN A 117 40.95 11.11 -1.92
CA ASN A 117 41.57 12.04 -0.98
C ASN A 117 40.53 12.66 -0.04
N HIS A 118 39.35 13.01 -0.55
CA HIS A 118 38.25 13.45 0.30
C HIS A 118 37.84 12.37 1.32
N ILE A 119 37.70 11.11 0.90
CA ILE A 119 37.39 9.98 1.80
C ILE A 119 38.49 9.80 2.87
N TYR A 120 39.77 9.86 2.50
CA TYR A 120 40.87 9.75 3.45
C TYR A 120 40.87 10.89 4.47
N CYS A 121 40.54 12.11 4.05
CA CYS A 121 40.40 13.25 4.95
C CYS A 121 39.20 13.10 5.90
N LEU A 122 38.04 12.68 5.38
CA LEU A 122 36.82 12.47 6.18
C LEU A 122 37.02 11.42 7.28
N TYR A 123 37.74 10.34 6.97
CA TYR A 123 37.96 9.21 7.88
C TYR A 123 39.43 9.16 8.38
N LYS A 124 40.08 10.32 8.54
CA LYS A 124 41.48 10.43 8.96
C LYS A 124 41.82 9.66 10.24
N SER A 125 40.88 9.56 11.17
CA SER A 125 41.06 8.80 12.43
C SER A 125 41.31 7.31 12.22
N ILE A 126 40.81 6.74 11.11
CA ILE A 126 40.94 5.32 10.78
C ILE A 126 42.13 5.09 9.87
N PHE A 127 42.47 6.10 9.06
CA PHE A 127 43.58 6.08 8.12
C PHE A 127 44.78 6.86 8.67
N SER A 128 45.36 6.36 9.76
CA SER A 128 46.56 6.94 10.38
C SER A 128 47.76 5.98 10.25
N PRO A 129 48.80 6.33 9.47
CA PRO A 129 48.94 7.53 8.62
C PRO A 129 48.09 7.45 7.34
N ILE A 130 47.76 8.61 6.77
CA ILE A 130 46.99 8.70 5.52
C ILE A 130 47.82 8.09 4.38
N PRO A 131 47.28 7.12 3.62
CA PRO A 131 47.99 6.55 2.48
C PRO A 131 48.26 7.59 1.40
N VAL A 132 49.52 7.68 0.94
CA VAL A 132 49.90 8.51 -0.19
C VAL A 132 49.53 7.77 -1.48
N LEU A 133 48.63 8.35 -2.27
CA LEU A 133 48.24 7.80 -3.57
C LEU A 133 49.07 8.43 -4.71
N PRO A 134 49.39 7.64 -5.75
CA PRO A 134 50.13 8.12 -6.92
C PRO A 134 49.27 9.08 -7.74
N ILE A 135 49.88 10.17 -8.22
CA ILE A 135 49.20 11.22 -8.98
C ILE A 135 48.73 10.70 -10.35
N THR A 136 49.52 9.85 -11.01
CA THR A 136 49.13 9.14 -12.23
C THR A 136 49.28 7.63 -12.06
N LEU A 137 48.35 6.86 -12.63
CA LEU A 137 48.37 5.40 -12.58
C LEU A 137 49.49 4.81 -13.45
N SER A 138 49.95 5.55 -14.46
CA SER A 138 51.09 5.13 -15.29
C SER A 138 52.35 4.79 -14.47
N PHE A 139 52.59 5.49 -13.35
CA PHE A 139 53.71 5.17 -12.45
C PHE A 139 53.57 3.81 -11.75
N CYS A 140 52.35 3.31 -11.58
CA CYS A 140 52.07 1.99 -11.00
C CYS A 140 52.24 0.84 -12.00
N ARG A 141 52.72 1.09 -13.22
CA ARG A 141 53.00 0.00 -14.17
C ARG A 141 54.26 -0.77 -13.80
N THR A 142 55.20 -0.13 -13.12
CA THR A 142 56.50 -0.73 -12.75
C THR A 142 56.34 -1.93 -11.81
N ASP A 143 55.32 -1.92 -10.96
CA ASP A 143 54.97 -2.98 -10.02
C ASP A 143 53.69 -3.74 -10.41
N ASN A 144 53.24 -3.60 -11.67
CA ASN A 144 51.97 -4.16 -12.17
C ASN A 144 50.76 -3.84 -11.26
N PHE A 145 50.68 -2.61 -10.74
CA PHE A 145 49.60 -2.11 -9.89
C PHE A 145 49.44 -2.85 -8.54
N GLN A 146 50.46 -3.57 -8.07
CA GLN A 146 50.36 -4.36 -6.83
C GLN A 146 50.26 -3.49 -5.58
N GLN A 147 51.09 -2.46 -5.45
CA GLN A 147 51.11 -1.57 -4.29
C GLN A 147 49.80 -0.78 -4.17
N ILE A 148 49.35 -0.16 -5.27
CA ILE A 148 48.08 0.58 -5.31
C ILE A 148 46.90 -0.35 -4.97
N PHE A 149 46.89 -1.58 -5.48
CA PHE A 149 45.86 -2.56 -5.17
C PHE A 149 45.88 -2.95 -3.69
N ALA A 150 47.05 -3.20 -3.11
CA ALA A 150 47.21 -3.54 -1.70
C ALA A 150 46.70 -2.40 -0.81
N THR A 151 47.10 -1.16 -1.09
CA THR A 151 46.64 0.04 -0.37
C THR A 151 45.12 0.18 -0.44
N LEU A 152 44.53 0.17 -1.64
CA LEU A 152 43.07 0.31 -1.80
C LEU A 152 42.30 -0.87 -1.18
N SER A 153 42.86 -2.08 -1.23
CA SER A 153 42.26 -3.25 -0.58
C SER A 153 42.28 -3.13 0.94
N HIS A 154 43.35 -2.59 1.51
CA HIS A 154 43.43 -2.31 2.95
C HIS A 154 42.41 -1.23 3.35
N THR A 155 42.36 -0.13 2.60
CA THR A 155 41.37 0.94 2.79
C THR A 155 39.94 0.40 2.73
N SER A 156 39.62 -0.49 1.78
CA SER A 156 38.29 -1.09 1.64
C SER A 156 37.91 -1.95 2.84
N LYS A 157 38.87 -2.74 3.37
CA LYS A 157 38.65 -3.54 4.58
C LYS A 157 38.37 -2.67 5.80
N LEU A 158 39.15 -1.61 6.00
CA LEU A 158 38.95 -0.67 7.12
C LEU A 158 37.60 0.06 7.03
N LEU A 159 37.24 0.56 5.84
CA LEU A 159 35.98 1.27 5.63
C LEU A 159 34.76 0.34 5.78
N ARG A 160 34.89 -0.93 5.36
CA ARG A 160 33.88 -1.97 5.63
C ARG A 160 33.74 -2.23 7.14
N GLY A 161 34.87 -2.32 7.86
CA GLY A 161 34.87 -2.47 9.31
C GLY A 161 34.15 -1.33 10.02
N LEU A 162 34.42 -0.08 9.60
CA LEU A 162 33.72 1.10 10.12
C LEU A 162 32.23 1.06 9.83
N HIS A 163 31.83 0.70 8.60
CA HIS A 163 30.42 0.59 8.24
C HIS A 163 29.69 -0.43 9.13
N LEU A 164 30.26 -1.62 9.29
CA LEU A 164 29.67 -2.66 10.13
C LEU A 164 29.57 -2.22 11.60
N LEU A 165 30.58 -1.50 12.10
CA LEU A 165 30.54 -0.95 13.46
C LEU A 165 29.41 0.08 13.61
N LYS A 166 29.31 1.05 12.70
CA LYS A 166 28.29 2.11 12.74
C LYS A 166 26.87 1.55 12.54
N GLU A 167 26.73 0.55 11.70
CA GLU A 167 25.47 -0.19 11.52
C GLU A 167 25.04 -0.88 12.81
N LYS A 168 25.98 -1.55 13.50
CA LYS A 168 25.71 -2.17 14.80
C LYS A 168 25.35 -1.14 15.87
N GLU A 169 26.11 -0.04 15.98
CA GLU A 169 25.81 1.05 16.92
C GLU A 169 24.39 1.62 16.69
N PHE A 170 24.00 1.77 15.42
CA PHE A 170 22.65 2.21 15.07
C PHE A 170 21.57 1.19 15.44
N GLN A 171 21.82 -0.10 15.20
CA GLN A 171 20.90 -1.17 15.61
C GLN A 171 20.72 -1.20 17.12
N ASP A 172 21.83 -1.14 17.88
CA ASP A 172 21.81 -1.13 19.34
C ASP A 172 21.05 0.09 19.89
N PHE A 173 21.27 1.27 19.30
CA PHE A 173 20.53 2.50 19.63
C PHE A 173 19.04 2.36 19.33
N SER A 174 18.67 1.83 18.15
CA SER A 174 17.27 1.64 17.76
C SER A 174 16.55 0.64 18.67
N ILE A 175 17.19 -0.47 19.02
CA ILE A 175 16.64 -1.45 19.98
C ILE A 175 16.41 -0.77 21.32
N LYS A 176 17.40 -0.04 21.85
CA LYS A 176 17.29 0.66 23.13
C LYS A 176 16.15 1.68 23.12
N SER A 177 16.05 2.49 22.07
CA SER A 177 14.97 3.48 21.92
C SER A 177 13.59 2.82 21.84
N HIS A 178 13.47 1.67 21.16
CA HIS A 178 12.21 0.92 21.13
C HIS A 178 11.84 0.30 22.48
N ILE A 179 12.81 -0.15 23.26
CA ILE A 179 12.60 -0.62 24.63
C ILE A 179 12.09 0.55 25.49
N GLU A 180 12.78 1.68 25.49
CA GLU A 180 12.39 2.88 26.25
C GLU A 180 10.99 3.38 25.86
N SER A 181 10.67 3.39 24.56
CA SER A 181 9.33 3.74 24.08
C SER A 181 8.27 2.74 24.56
N ARG A 182 8.59 1.45 24.59
CA ARG A 182 7.67 0.42 25.09
C ARG A 182 7.45 0.58 26.59
N ASP A 183 8.49 0.84 27.36
CA ASP A 183 8.40 1.07 28.81
C ASP A 183 7.57 2.32 29.10
N HIS A 184 7.76 3.40 28.32
CA HIS A 184 6.90 4.58 28.42
C HIS A 184 5.42 4.27 28.09
N ASN A 185 5.17 3.50 27.03
CA ASN A 185 3.81 3.11 26.65
C ASN A 185 3.16 2.21 27.71
N PHE A 186 3.93 1.45 28.50
CA PHE A 186 3.37 0.67 29.61
C PHE A 186 2.65 1.59 30.62
N ASP A 187 3.23 2.76 30.90
CA ASP A 187 2.68 3.73 31.84
C ASP A 187 1.60 4.64 31.20
N THR A 188 1.70 4.96 29.90
CA THR A 188 0.84 5.98 29.26
C THR A 188 -0.20 5.43 28.27
N ASP A 189 0.07 4.31 27.59
CA ASP A 189 -0.81 3.72 26.56
C ASP A 189 -0.64 2.19 26.50
N ILE A 190 -1.38 1.51 27.39
CA ILE A 190 -1.40 0.05 27.53
C ILE A 190 -1.75 -0.65 26.20
N SER A 191 -2.58 -0.05 25.35
CA SER A 191 -2.97 -0.66 24.07
C SER A 191 -1.80 -0.70 23.09
N SER A 192 -1.07 0.41 22.97
CA SER A 192 0.15 0.47 22.15
C SER A 192 1.26 -0.43 22.70
N PHE A 193 1.40 -0.50 24.03
CA PHE A 193 2.29 -1.46 24.69
C PHE A 193 1.95 -2.91 24.31
N ILE A 194 0.69 -3.35 24.49
CA ILE A 194 0.26 -4.73 24.21
C ILE A 194 0.51 -5.10 22.74
N ASN A 195 0.19 -4.20 21.81
CA ASN A 195 0.39 -4.44 20.38
C ASN A 195 1.89 -4.61 20.03
N SER A 196 2.76 -3.78 20.62
CA SER A 196 4.21 -3.86 20.44
C SER A 196 4.82 -5.09 21.12
N ALA A 197 4.47 -5.33 22.39
CA ALA A 197 5.02 -6.42 23.21
C ALA A 197 4.68 -7.81 22.67
N LEU A 198 3.44 -8.00 22.19
CA LEU A 198 3.03 -9.27 21.59
C LEU A 198 3.58 -9.47 20.18
N SER A 199 4.35 -8.50 19.64
CA SER A 199 4.85 -8.51 18.27
C SER A 199 3.76 -8.92 17.29
N ARG A 200 2.54 -8.43 17.51
CA ARG A 200 1.37 -8.80 16.71
C ARG A 200 1.51 -8.16 15.34
N SER A 201 2.28 -8.82 14.47
CA SER A 201 2.08 -8.69 13.04
C SER A 201 0.64 -9.12 12.78
N ARG A 202 -0.13 -8.32 12.05
CA ARG A 202 -1.45 -8.75 11.59
C ARG A 202 -1.24 -10.01 10.76
N ARG A 203 -1.49 -11.18 11.34
CA ARG A 203 -1.39 -12.46 10.65
C ARG A 203 -2.42 -12.40 9.53
N ARG A 204 -1.93 -12.28 8.30
CA ARG A 204 -2.75 -12.32 7.10
C ARG A 204 -2.72 -13.75 6.59
N ILE A 205 -3.88 -14.37 6.48
CA ILE A 205 -4.02 -15.63 5.77
C ILE A 205 -3.82 -15.30 4.29
N ILE A 206 -2.79 -15.87 3.68
CA ILE A 206 -2.51 -15.78 2.24
C ILE A 206 -3.02 -17.09 1.64
N LEU A 207 -4.04 -16.98 0.79
CA LEU A 207 -4.59 -18.11 0.01
C LEU A 207 -3.93 -18.08 -1.38
N ASP A 208 -2.64 -18.46 -1.46
CA ASP A 208 -1.86 -18.48 -2.71
C ASP A 208 -1.72 -19.88 -3.33
N ARG A 209 -2.31 -20.90 -2.70
CA ARG A 209 -2.24 -22.29 -3.16
C ARG A 209 -3.53 -23.02 -2.88
N ILE A 210 -4.06 -23.70 -3.88
CA ILE A 210 -5.23 -24.56 -3.75
C ILE A 210 -4.89 -25.95 -4.23
N PHE A 211 -5.23 -26.94 -3.42
CA PHE A 211 -5.11 -28.34 -3.78
C PHE A 211 -6.46 -28.82 -4.29
N ILE A 212 -6.50 -29.33 -5.52
CA ILE A 212 -7.70 -29.87 -6.14
C ILE A 212 -7.49 -31.37 -6.36
N ASP A 213 -8.44 -32.16 -5.86
CA ASP A 213 -8.52 -33.59 -6.13
C ASP A 213 -9.06 -33.82 -7.55
N HIS A 214 -8.18 -33.75 -8.55
CA HIS A 214 -8.54 -34.04 -9.93
C HIS A 214 -8.54 -35.57 -10.17
N PRO A 215 -9.49 -36.13 -10.96
CA PRO A 215 -9.71 -37.57 -11.09
C PRO A 215 -8.49 -38.39 -11.56
N THR A 216 -7.55 -37.77 -12.29
CA THR A 216 -6.36 -38.44 -12.83
C THR A 216 -5.13 -38.33 -11.91
N ALA A 217 -4.97 -37.20 -11.22
CA ALA A 217 -3.89 -36.92 -10.27
C ALA A 217 -4.19 -35.62 -9.52
N PRO A 218 -3.85 -35.49 -8.24
CA PRO A 218 -4.03 -34.25 -7.50
C PRO A 218 -3.24 -33.10 -8.12
N GLN A 219 -3.87 -31.92 -8.22
CA GLN A 219 -3.28 -30.73 -8.82
C GLN A 219 -3.11 -29.62 -7.78
N LEU A 220 -1.92 -29.01 -7.74
CA LEU A 220 -1.64 -27.83 -6.93
C LEU A 220 -1.71 -26.58 -7.83
N LEU A 221 -2.70 -25.72 -7.59
CA LEU A 221 -2.83 -24.42 -8.25
C LEU A 221 -2.01 -23.36 -7.51
N THR A 222 -1.12 -22.70 -8.22
CA THR A 222 -0.30 -21.58 -7.71
C THR A 222 -0.51 -20.28 -8.49
N ASP A 223 -1.20 -20.34 -9.63
CA ASP A 223 -1.49 -19.15 -10.45
C ASP A 223 -2.71 -18.39 -9.86
N PRO A 224 -2.62 -17.07 -9.63
CA PRO A 224 -3.68 -16.30 -8.98
C PRO A 224 -5.03 -16.36 -9.68
N LYS A 225 -5.04 -16.45 -11.01
CA LYS A 225 -6.29 -16.49 -11.79
C LYS A 225 -6.95 -17.87 -11.62
N ASN A 226 -6.17 -18.93 -11.78
CA ASN A 226 -6.65 -20.30 -11.57
C ASN A 226 -7.15 -20.53 -10.13
N ILE A 227 -6.47 -19.95 -9.13
CA ILE A 227 -6.91 -19.98 -7.73
C ILE A 227 -8.26 -19.29 -7.58
N SER A 228 -8.40 -18.07 -8.12
CA SER A 228 -9.67 -17.33 -8.07
C SER A 228 -10.81 -18.13 -8.69
N ASP A 229 -10.59 -18.68 -9.88
CA ASP A 229 -11.60 -19.44 -10.61
C ASP A 229 -12.02 -20.71 -9.83
N ALA A 230 -11.05 -21.43 -9.25
CA ALA A 230 -11.32 -22.62 -8.43
C ALA A 230 -12.05 -22.30 -7.12
N VAL A 231 -11.74 -21.18 -6.46
CA VAL A 231 -12.47 -20.73 -5.26
C VAL A 231 -13.92 -20.43 -5.59
N VAL A 232 -14.16 -19.70 -6.69
CA VAL A 232 -15.51 -19.37 -7.16
C VAL A 232 -16.29 -20.64 -7.43
N ASP A 233 -15.72 -21.59 -8.19
CA ASP A 233 -16.34 -22.87 -8.50
C ASP A 233 -16.68 -23.68 -7.24
N HIS A 234 -15.74 -23.79 -6.30
CA HIS A 234 -15.95 -24.48 -5.03
C HIS A 234 -17.13 -23.88 -4.25
N PHE A 235 -17.15 -22.56 -4.01
CA PHE A 235 -18.24 -21.96 -3.24
C PHE A 235 -19.58 -21.93 -3.98
N GLN A 236 -19.58 -21.95 -5.32
CA GLN A 236 -20.80 -22.09 -6.10
C GLN A 236 -21.40 -23.51 -6.03
N ASN A 237 -20.54 -24.54 -5.94
CA ASN A 237 -20.98 -25.94 -6.10
C ASN A 237 -20.87 -26.82 -4.84
N THR A 238 -20.19 -26.36 -3.78
CA THR A 238 -19.99 -27.12 -2.52
C THR A 238 -21.27 -27.48 -1.81
N ILE A 239 -22.23 -26.58 -1.83
CA ILE A 239 -23.55 -26.82 -1.28
C ILE A 239 -24.39 -27.33 -2.44
N THR A 240 -24.77 -28.61 -2.40
CA THR A 240 -25.81 -29.12 -3.29
C THR A 240 -27.11 -28.41 -2.93
N ILE A 241 -27.36 -27.26 -3.55
CA ILE A 241 -28.65 -26.57 -3.45
C ILE A 241 -29.63 -27.52 -4.12
N LYS A 242 -30.40 -28.26 -3.33
CA LYS A 242 -31.57 -28.98 -3.84
C LYS A 242 -32.47 -27.90 -4.44
N SER A 243 -32.58 -27.92 -5.76
CA SER A 243 -33.21 -26.89 -6.60
C SER A 243 -34.71 -26.69 -6.34
N THR A 244 -35.30 -27.54 -5.50
CA THR A 244 -36.67 -27.38 -5.03
C THR A 244 -36.67 -26.91 -3.57
N PRO A 245 -36.82 -25.60 -3.32
CA PRO A 245 -37.20 -25.12 -2.00
C PRO A 245 -38.51 -25.82 -1.57
N PRO A 246 -38.67 -26.13 -0.28
CA PRO A 246 -39.91 -26.70 0.22
C PRO A 246 -41.07 -25.74 -0.07
N ALA A 247 -42.11 -26.24 -0.74
CA ALA A 247 -43.25 -25.42 -1.19
C ALA A 247 -44.07 -24.81 -0.05
N HIS A 248 -43.93 -25.32 1.18
CA HIS A 248 -44.62 -24.83 2.36
C HIS A 248 -43.79 -25.11 3.63
N ILE A 249 -44.03 -24.37 4.71
CA ILE A 249 -43.39 -24.56 6.03
C ILE A 249 -43.58 -26.01 6.54
N LEU A 250 -44.65 -26.68 6.12
CA LEU A 250 -44.93 -28.09 6.44
C LEU A 250 -43.98 -29.07 5.74
N ALA A 251 -43.31 -28.68 4.66
CA ALA A 251 -42.31 -29.52 4.01
C ALA A 251 -40.91 -29.39 4.65
N LEU A 252 -40.74 -28.51 5.64
CA LEU A 252 -39.50 -28.39 6.41
C LEU A 252 -39.37 -29.53 7.44
N PRO A 253 -38.13 -29.99 7.73
CA PRO A 253 -37.85 -30.86 8.87
C PRO A 253 -38.36 -30.26 10.18
N ASP A 254 -38.78 -31.11 11.13
CA ASP A 254 -39.45 -30.68 12.37
C ASP A 254 -38.68 -29.61 13.15
N ARG A 255 -37.34 -29.72 13.19
CA ARG A 255 -36.44 -28.73 13.81
C ARG A 255 -36.66 -27.31 13.28
N TRP A 256 -36.90 -27.16 11.98
CA TRP A 256 -37.08 -25.85 11.35
C TRP A 256 -38.55 -25.43 11.33
N ARG A 257 -39.49 -26.38 11.29
CA ARG A 257 -40.92 -26.06 11.29
C ARG A 257 -41.32 -25.24 12.53
N SER A 258 -40.79 -25.57 13.71
CA SER A 258 -41.06 -24.80 14.93
C SER A 258 -40.50 -23.38 14.88
N GLU A 259 -39.29 -23.21 14.34
CA GLU A 259 -38.61 -21.89 14.26
C GLU A 259 -39.27 -20.94 13.26
N TYR A 260 -39.82 -21.46 12.16
CA TYR A 260 -40.48 -20.66 11.12
C TYR A 260 -42.00 -20.53 11.31
N SER A 261 -42.56 -21.06 12.40
CA SER A 261 -43.98 -20.88 12.70
C SER A 261 -44.25 -19.41 13.10
N PRO A 262 -45.37 -18.81 12.64
CA PRO A 262 -45.72 -17.44 13.04
C PRO A 262 -45.76 -17.30 14.57
N MET A 263 -45.18 -16.20 15.06
CA MET A 263 -45.22 -15.88 16.48
C MET A 263 -46.50 -15.13 16.82
N ASP A 264 -47.24 -15.58 17.83
CA ASP A 264 -48.48 -14.93 18.26
C ASP A 264 -48.30 -13.47 18.71
N SER A 265 -47.08 -13.10 19.14
CA SER A 265 -46.73 -11.74 19.54
C SER A 265 -46.46 -10.78 18.37
N VAL A 266 -46.31 -11.30 17.15
CA VAL A 266 -45.98 -10.50 15.97
C VAL A 266 -47.21 -10.37 15.09
N SER A 267 -47.59 -9.12 14.79
CA SER A 267 -48.71 -8.85 13.90
C SER A 267 -48.47 -9.46 12.50
N PRO A 268 -49.45 -10.18 11.92
CA PRO A 268 -49.35 -10.68 10.56
C PRO A 268 -49.08 -9.59 9.51
N ASN A 269 -49.42 -8.34 9.83
CA ASN A 269 -49.32 -7.19 8.94
C ASN A 269 -47.99 -6.42 9.08
N ILE A 270 -47.04 -6.88 9.91
CA ILE A 270 -45.78 -6.16 10.17
C ILE A 270 -44.95 -5.90 8.88
N TYR A 271 -45.14 -6.73 7.85
CA TYR A 271 -44.48 -6.61 6.55
C TYR A 271 -45.39 -6.07 5.43
N SER A 272 -46.59 -5.57 5.76
CA SER A 272 -47.55 -5.08 4.75
C SER A 272 -46.98 -3.92 3.90
N SER A 273 -46.09 -3.10 4.47
CA SER A 273 -45.38 -2.03 3.78
C SER A 273 -43.99 -2.44 3.28
N LEU A 274 -43.56 -3.70 3.43
CA LEU A 274 -42.20 -4.10 3.07
C LEU A 274 -41.91 -3.93 1.56
N LEU A 275 -42.95 -4.06 0.73
CA LEU A 275 -42.86 -3.90 -0.73
C LEU A 275 -43.31 -2.52 -1.22
N SER A 276 -43.64 -1.58 -0.31
CA SER A 276 -43.95 -0.21 -0.73
C SER A 276 -42.67 0.52 -1.12
N HIS A 277 -42.72 1.32 -2.18
CA HIS A 277 -41.57 2.10 -2.61
C HIS A 277 -41.26 3.19 -1.58
N PRO A 278 -39.97 3.42 -1.24
CA PRO A 278 -39.59 4.48 -0.32
C PRO A 278 -39.94 5.85 -0.91
N SER A 279 -40.40 6.76 -0.07
CA SER A 279 -40.66 8.14 -0.50
C SER A 279 -39.37 8.93 -0.64
N LEU A 280 -39.37 9.99 -1.46
CA LEU A 280 -38.21 10.88 -1.59
C LEU A 280 -37.85 11.56 -0.26
N GLU A 281 -38.85 11.91 0.55
CA GLU A 281 -38.62 12.51 1.87
C GLU A 281 -37.94 11.53 2.83
N GLU A 282 -38.41 10.29 2.89
CA GLU A 282 -37.80 9.22 3.68
C GLU A 282 -36.36 8.93 3.22
N TRP A 283 -36.14 8.90 1.90
CA TRP A 283 -34.81 8.74 1.32
C TRP A 283 -33.86 9.87 1.75
N LEU A 284 -34.26 11.12 1.58
CA LEU A 284 -33.45 12.28 1.95
C LEU A 284 -33.16 12.31 3.46
N ALA A 285 -34.16 12.01 4.29
CA ALA A 285 -33.98 11.90 5.74
C ALA A 285 -32.99 10.79 6.12
N THR A 286 -33.08 9.64 5.45
CA THR A 286 -32.17 8.50 5.66
C THR A 286 -30.74 8.86 5.28
N VAL A 287 -30.53 9.45 4.10
CA VAL A 287 -29.20 9.89 3.63
C VAL A 287 -28.61 10.94 4.58
N ALA A 288 -29.41 11.93 5.02
CA ALA A 288 -28.97 12.94 5.97
C ALA A 288 -28.51 12.34 7.32
N SER A 289 -29.18 11.27 7.77
CA SER A 289 -28.88 10.59 9.04
C SER A 289 -27.61 9.73 9.03
N MET A 290 -27.01 9.47 7.85
CA MET A 290 -25.84 8.59 7.74
C MET A 290 -24.67 9.11 8.59
N PRO A 291 -23.84 8.25 9.20
CA PRO A 291 -22.74 8.72 10.05
C PRO A 291 -21.56 9.27 9.24
N ASN A 292 -20.97 10.39 9.65
CA ASN A 292 -19.75 10.93 9.02
C ASN A 292 -18.49 10.16 9.47
N GLY A 293 -17.39 10.28 8.73
CA GLY A 293 -16.08 9.72 9.09
C GLY A 293 -15.98 8.21 8.95
N LYS A 294 -16.88 7.58 8.17
CA LYS A 294 -16.83 6.13 7.91
C LYS A 294 -15.78 5.78 6.86
N ALA A 295 -15.30 4.53 6.93
CA ALA A 295 -14.29 4.04 6.01
C ALA A 295 -14.84 4.03 4.57
N LEU A 296 -14.05 4.56 3.64
CA LEU A 296 -14.31 4.54 2.21
C LEU A 296 -14.44 3.09 1.70
N GLY A 297 -15.58 2.77 1.08
CA GLY A 297 -15.78 1.53 0.34
C GLY A 297 -15.03 1.50 -1.00
N LEU A 298 -15.19 0.41 -1.75
CA LEU A 298 -14.55 0.23 -3.07
C LEU A 298 -14.97 1.28 -4.10
N SER A 299 -16.18 1.83 -3.97
CA SER A 299 -16.69 2.90 -4.82
C SER A 299 -15.96 4.24 -4.61
N MET A 300 -15.24 4.43 -3.51
CA MET A 300 -14.67 5.72 -3.09
C MET A 300 -15.70 6.86 -2.86
N ILE A 301 -16.99 6.60 -2.98
CA ILE A 301 -18.06 7.55 -2.62
C ILE A 301 -18.26 7.47 -1.10
N THR A 302 -18.23 8.62 -0.43
CA THR A 302 -18.46 8.68 1.02
C THR A 302 -19.86 9.16 1.35
N TYR A 303 -20.27 8.94 2.60
CA TYR A 303 -21.55 9.45 3.09
C TYR A 303 -21.60 10.98 3.08
N GLU A 304 -20.49 11.67 3.31
CA GLU A 304 -20.41 13.13 3.17
C GLU A 304 -20.77 13.56 1.74
N MET A 305 -20.28 12.86 0.71
CA MET A 305 -20.65 13.16 -0.67
C MET A 305 -22.14 12.91 -0.92
N LEU A 306 -22.69 11.78 -0.44
CA LEU A 306 -24.11 11.43 -0.64
C LEU A 306 -25.06 12.45 0.02
N LYS A 307 -24.72 12.91 1.22
CA LYS A 307 -25.49 13.93 1.97
C LYS A 307 -25.61 15.26 1.26
N HIS A 308 -24.59 15.63 0.49
CA HIS A 308 -24.52 16.91 -0.20
C HIS A 308 -24.78 16.78 -1.71
N LEU A 309 -25.37 15.67 -2.16
CA LEU A 309 -25.89 15.57 -3.53
C LEU A 309 -27.09 16.50 -3.72
N GLY A 310 -27.22 17.05 -4.93
CA GLY A 310 -28.40 17.80 -5.31
C GLY A 310 -29.66 16.94 -5.41
N LEU A 311 -30.81 17.60 -5.49
CA LEU A 311 -32.13 16.95 -5.51
C LEU A 311 -32.32 16.08 -6.76
N THR A 312 -31.78 16.53 -7.90
CA THR A 312 -31.89 15.79 -9.17
C THR A 312 -31.15 14.47 -9.07
N THR A 313 -29.93 14.52 -8.56
CA THR A 313 -29.08 13.35 -8.41
C THR A 313 -29.62 12.39 -7.35
N ASN A 314 -30.14 12.91 -6.23
CA ASN A 314 -30.81 12.09 -5.22
C ASN A 314 -32.05 11.36 -5.76
N SER A 315 -32.83 12.02 -6.62
CA SER A 315 -34.01 11.41 -7.25
C SER A 315 -33.63 10.26 -8.19
N LEU A 316 -32.53 10.42 -8.94
CA LEU A 316 -31.97 9.32 -9.76
C LEU A 316 -31.44 8.18 -8.88
N LEU A 317 -30.80 8.50 -7.75
CA LEU A 317 -30.29 7.50 -6.82
C LEU A 317 -31.43 6.68 -6.18
N LEU A 318 -32.56 7.33 -5.86
CA LEU A 318 -33.76 6.66 -5.39
C LEU A 318 -34.35 5.70 -6.44
N THR A 319 -34.18 5.98 -7.73
CA THR A 319 -34.65 5.11 -8.82
C THR A 319 -33.91 3.76 -8.87
N LEU A 320 -32.76 3.64 -8.19
CA LEU A 320 -32.01 2.37 -8.08
C LEU A 320 -32.55 1.42 -6.99
N ILE A 321 -33.44 1.90 -6.12
CA ILE A 321 -33.91 1.21 -4.91
C ILE A 321 -35.34 0.73 -5.13
#